data_AF-A0A8T7JJH6-F1
#
_entry.id   AF-A0A8T7JJH6-F1
#
_cell.length_a   1.000
_cell.length_b   1.000
_cell.length_c   1.000
_cell.angle_alpha   90.00
_cell.angle_beta   90.00
_cell.angle_gamma   90.00
#
_symmetry.space_group_name_H-M   'P 1'
#
loop_
_entity.id
_entity.type
_entity.pdbx_description
1 polymer ?
#
loop_
_entity_poly.entity_id
_entity_poly.type
_entity_poly.pdbx_seq_one_letter_code
_entity_poly.pdbx_strand_id
1 'polypeptide(L)'
;GAGLFTSLAMVSSCLFTQINLLHTPAQTIFEYSTGVYGYAFALAFFSTVIPSYAMSAAIARIGSERTAITGTTGPLFTTLLAVWILGETLTVYHLIGLTLVVIGVYLISKK
;
A
#
# COMPACT_ATOMS: atom_id res chain seq x y z
N GLY A 1 17.21 5.25 -12.31
CA GLY A 1 16.26 4.22 -12.76
C GLY A 1 15.30 3.88 -11.63
N ALA A 2 14.08 3.41 -11.95
CA ALA A 2 13.01 3.17 -10.97
C ALA A 2 13.45 2.29 -9.77
N GLY A 3 14.29 1.26 -10.00
CA GLY A 3 14.79 0.39 -8.93
C GLY A 3 15.69 1.11 -7.90
N LEU A 4 16.53 2.05 -8.34
CA LEU A 4 17.37 2.85 -7.44
C LEU A 4 16.52 3.81 -6.58
N PHE A 5 15.46 4.37 -7.15
CA PHE A 5 14.52 5.21 -6.42
C PHE A 5 13.77 4.41 -5.34
N THR A 6 13.26 3.21 -5.67
CA THR A 6 12.59 2.33 -4.70
C THR A 6 13.54 1.91 -3.57
N SER A 7 14.79 1.56 -3.89
CA SER A 7 15.78 1.19 -2.88
C SER A 7 16.12 2.37 -1.95
N LEU A 8 16.31 3.57 -2.51
CA LEU A 8 16.57 4.78 -1.72
C LEU A 8 15.39 5.14 -0.80
N ALA A 9 14.16 5.00 -1.30
CA ALA A 9 12.95 5.20 -0.51
C ALA A 9 12.88 4.21 0.66
N MET A 10 13.18 2.93 0.43
CA MET A 10 13.22 1.92 1.49
C MET A 10 14.30 2.21 2.53
N VAL A 11 15.51 2.62 2.10
CA VAL A 11 16.57 3.02 3.03
C VAL A 11 16.15 4.24 3.86
N SER A 12 15.51 5.24 3.24
CA SER A 12 15.02 6.43 3.95
C SER A 12 13.93 6.08 4.98
N SER A 13 13.05 5.13 4.65
CA SER A 13 12.02 4.63 5.56
C SER A 13 12.64 3.88 6.74
N CYS A 14 13.64 3.03 6.49
CA CYS A 14 14.39 2.34 7.55
C CYS A 14 15.11 3.31 8.49
N LEU A 15 15.75 4.36 7.96
CA LEU A 15 16.40 5.37 8.79
C LEU A 15 15.40 6.12 9.68
N PHE A 16 14.24 6.47 9.13
CA PHE A 16 13.19 7.16 9.88
C PHE A 16 12.61 6.28 11.00
N THR A 17 12.33 5.00 10.72
CA THR A 17 11.86 4.07 11.76
C THR A 17 12.92 3.81 12.84
N GLN A 18 14.22 3.80 12.48
CA GLN A 18 15.31 3.71 13.46
C GLN A 18 15.36 4.92 14.40
N ILE A 19 15.16 6.14 13.88
CA ILE A 19 15.11 7.37 14.67
C ILE A 19 13.87 7.40 15.57
N ASN A 20 12.72 6.93 15.08
CA ASN A 20 11.49 6.82 15.86
C ASN A 20 11.65 5.82 17.03
N LEU A 21 12.41 4.74 16.83
CA LEU A 21 12.74 3.77 17.87
C LEU A 21 13.53 4.39 19.03
N LEU A 22 14.40 5.36 18.75
CA LEU A 22 15.17 6.08 19.78
C LEU A 22 14.29 6.99 20.65
N HIS A 23 13.14 7.45 20.13
CA HIS A 23 12.19 8.29 20.85
C HIS A 23 11.05 7.49 21.51
N THR A 24 10.90 6.22 21.14
CA THR A 24 9.86 5.33 21.67
C THR A 24 10.41 4.50 22.84
N PRO A 25 9.76 4.45 24.01
CA PRO A 25 10.24 3.64 25.13
C PRO A 25 10.36 2.16 24.72
N ALA A 26 11.54 1.57 24.89
CA ALA A 26 11.79 0.17 24.50
C ALA A 26 10.88 -0.85 25.20
N GLN A 27 10.33 -0.49 26.36
CA GLN A 27 9.44 -1.35 27.16
C GLN A 27 8.09 -1.59 26.48
N THR A 28 7.57 -0.60 25.74
CA THR A 28 6.27 -0.73 25.04
C THR A 28 6.34 -1.71 23.87
N ILE A 29 7.54 -1.97 23.33
CA ILE A 29 7.73 -2.87 22.18
C ILE A 29 7.68 -4.32 22.65
N PHE A 30 8.35 -4.64 23.76
CA PHE A 30 8.42 -6.01 24.28
C PHE A 30 7.14 -6.50 24.98
N GLU A 31 6.19 -5.61 25.29
CA GLU A 31 4.89 -5.98 25.88
C GLU A 31 3.84 -6.46 24.85
N TYR A 32 4.11 -6.33 23.55
CA TYR A 32 3.18 -6.81 22.53
C TYR A 32 3.13 -8.34 22.48
N SER A 33 1.91 -8.88 22.41
CA SER A 33 1.66 -10.32 22.22
C SER A 33 2.40 -10.86 20.99
N THR A 34 2.98 -12.06 21.10
CA THR A 34 3.79 -12.71 20.06
C THR A 34 3.10 -12.76 18.69
N GLY A 35 1.78 -12.80 18.64
CA GLY A 35 1.00 -12.78 17.39
C GLY A 35 1.14 -11.48 16.59
N VAL A 36 1.35 -10.34 17.24
CA VAL A 36 1.50 -9.04 16.57
C VAL A 36 2.77 -8.98 15.72
N TYR A 37 3.85 -9.60 16.21
CA TYR A 37 5.10 -9.71 15.45
C TYR A 37 4.95 -10.54 14.17
N GLY A 38 4.13 -11.60 14.22
CA GLY A 38 3.80 -12.40 13.04
C GLY A 38 3.07 -11.58 11.97
N TYR A 39 2.04 -10.82 12.36
CA TYR A 39 1.33 -9.92 11.45
C TYR A 39 2.22 -8.79 10.93
N ALA A 40 3.09 -8.22 11.78
CA ALA A 40 4.03 -7.19 11.37
C ALA A 40 5.01 -7.70 10.31
N PHE A 41 5.55 -8.91 10.49
CA PHE A 41 6.42 -9.53 9.50
C PHE A 41 5.69 -9.82 8.18
N ALA A 42 4.46 -10.37 8.26
CA ALA A 42 3.64 -10.62 7.09
C ALA A 42 3.33 -9.33 6.32
N LEU A 43 2.90 -8.27 7.00
CA LEU A 43 2.63 -6.96 6.39
C LEU A 43 3.88 -6.35 5.79
N ALA A 44 5.02 -6.40 6.48
CA ALA A 44 6.28 -5.89 5.95
C ALA A 44 6.63 -6.60 4.63
N PHE A 45 6.59 -7.93 4.58
CA PHE A 45 7.00 -8.64 3.37
C PHE A 45 5.96 -8.57 2.25
N PHE A 46 4.71 -8.93 2.55
CA PHE A 46 3.64 -9.04 1.55
C PHE A 46 3.05 -7.70 1.14
N SER A 47 2.90 -6.75 2.07
CA SER A 47 2.26 -5.46 1.78
C SER A 47 3.26 -4.34 1.45
N THR A 48 4.56 -4.50 1.74
CA THR A 48 5.54 -3.44 1.44
C THR A 48 6.60 -3.87 0.44
N VAL A 49 7.38 -4.93 0.72
CA VAL A 49 8.53 -5.29 -0.12
C VAL A 49 8.07 -5.75 -1.50
N ILE A 50 7.26 -6.82 -1.56
CA ILE A 50 6.79 -7.40 -2.82
C ILE A 50 6.11 -6.35 -3.72
N PRO A 51 5.08 -5.62 -3.25
CA PRO A 51 4.38 -4.64 -4.09
C PRO A 51 5.27 -3.45 -4.48
N SER A 52 6.20 -3.01 -3.63
CA SER A 52 7.11 -1.90 -4.00
C SER A 52 8.07 -2.28 -5.13
N TYR A 53 8.64 -3.48 -5.09
CA TYR A 53 9.48 -3.98 -6.17
C TYR A 53 8.67 -4.28 -7.43
N ALA A 54 7.46 -4.85 -7.29
CA ALA A 54 6.55 -5.08 -8.41
C ALA A 54 6.15 -3.77 -9.11
N MET A 55 5.84 -2.71 -8.34
CA MET A 55 5.56 -1.38 -8.87
C MET A 55 6.78 -0.79 -9.58
N SER A 56 7.97 -0.93 -9.01
CA SER A 56 9.22 -0.48 -9.64
C SER A 56 9.48 -1.19 -10.97
N ALA A 57 9.26 -2.52 -11.03
CA ALA A 57 9.36 -3.31 -12.24
C ALA A 57 8.28 -2.94 -13.27
N ALA A 58 7.05 -2.64 -12.84
CA ALA A 58 5.98 -2.16 -13.71
C ALA A 58 6.37 -0.82 -14.35
N ILE A 59 6.85 0.15 -13.56
CA ILE A 59 7.32 1.44 -14.07
C ILE A 59 8.43 1.25 -15.11
N ALA A 60 9.38 0.34 -14.86
CA ALA A 60 10.46 0.05 -15.77
C ALA A 60 10.00 -0.60 -17.10
N ARG A 61 8.88 -1.34 -17.11
CA ARG A 61 8.36 -2.05 -18.29
C ARG A 61 7.33 -1.27 -19.09
N ILE A 62 6.36 -0.64 -18.44
CA ILE A 62 5.20 0.01 -19.08
C ILE A 62 5.20 1.54 -18.92
N GLY A 63 6.17 2.11 -18.22
CA GLY A 63 6.27 3.54 -17.93
C GLY A 63 5.47 3.96 -16.70
N SER A 64 5.85 5.11 -16.12
CA SER A 64 5.23 5.66 -14.90
C SER A 64 3.76 6.03 -15.10
N GLU A 65 3.41 6.58 -16.26
CA GLU A 65 2.06 7.04 -16.59
C GLU A 65 1.04 5.89 -16.62
N ARG A 66 1.33 4.82 -17.38
CA ARG A 66 0.45 3.63 -17.45
C ARG A 66 0.40 2.86 -16.13
N THR A 67 1.50 2.85 -15.37
CA THR A 67 1.52 2.25 -14.03
C THR A 67 0.63 3.03 -13.07
N ALA A 68 0.65 4.37 -13.13
CA ALA A 68 -0.19 5.22 -12.29
C ALA A 68 -1.68 5.01 -12.59
N ILE A 69 -2.07 4.95 -13.87
CA ILE A 69 -3.47 4.69 -14.27
C ILE A 69 -3.92 3.32 -13.74
N THR A 70 -3.12 2.27 -13.91
CA THR A 70 -3.42 0.94 -13.35
C THR A 70 -3.58 1.00 -11.83
N GLY A 71 -2.73 1.76 -11.14
CA GLY A 71 -2.78 1.97 -9.69
C GLY A 71 -4.08 2.63 -9.20
N THR A 72 -4.72 3.47 -10.02
CA THR A 72 -6.02 4.07 -9.67
C THR A 72 -7.18 3.07 -9.64
N THR A 73 -6.98 1.84 -10.16
CA THR A 73 -7.92 0.72 -10.00
C THR A 73 -7.79 0.06 -8.62
N GLY A 74 -6.76 0.40 -7.85
CA GLY A 74 -6.50 -0.13 -6.50
C GLY A 74 -7.70 -0.07 -5.56
N PRO A 75 -8.42 1.06 -5.41
CA PRO A 75 -9.57 1.16 -4.52
C PRO A 75 -10.71 0.19 -4.87
N LEU A 76 -10.88 -0.16 -6.15
CA LEU A 76 -11.88 -1.14 -6.58
C LEU A 76 -11.53 -2.54 -6.04
N PHE A 77 -10.28 -2.95 -6.22
CA PHE A 77 -9.80 -4.23 -5.70
C PHE A 77 -9.79 -4.25 -4.17
N THR A 78 -9.37 -3.17 -3.52
CA THR A 78 -9.41 -3.06 -2.04
C THR A 78 -10.84 -3.17 -1.51
N THR A 79 -11.81 -2.51 -2.16
CA THR A 79 -13.22 -2.59 -1.75
C THR A 79 -13.76 -4.00 -1.92
N LEU A 80 -13.47 -4.65 -3.05
CA LEU A 80 -13.89 -6.04 -3.30
C LEU A 80 -13.33 -6.99 -2.24
N LEU A 81 -12.04 -6.84 -1.91
CA LEU A 81 -11.38 -7.63 -0.87
C LEU A 81 -11.94 -7.33 0.52
N ALA A 82 -12.29 -6.08 0.83
CA ALA A 82 -12.92 -5.73 2.11
C ALA A 82 -14.28 -6.42 2.28
N VAL A 83 -15.11 -6.46 1.24
CA VAL A 83 -16.41 -7.15 1.28
C VAL A 83 -16.22 -8.66 1.40
N TRP A 84 -15.29 -9.24 0.61
CA TRP A 84 -15.15 -10.69 0.53
C TRP A 84 -14.38 -11.31 1.70
N ILE A 85 -13.30 -10.64 2.16
CA ILE A 85 -12.42 -11.14 3.24
C ILE A 85 -12.90 -10.63 4.59
N LEU A 86 -13.27 -9.35 4.69
CA LEU A 86 -13.65 -8.72 5.96
C LEU A 86 -15.15 -8.86 6.28
N GLY A 87 -15.97 -9.21 5.29
CA GLY A 87 -17.41 -9.43 5.46
C GLY A 87 -18.20 -8.13 5.69
N GLU A 88 -17.66 -6.97 5.33
CA GLU A 88 -18.37 -5.71 5.48
C GLU A 88 -19.62 -5.65 4.59
N THR A 89 -20.76 -5.27 5.19
CA THR A 89 -21.98 -4.98 4.44
C THR A 89 -21.79 -3.74 3.58
N LEU A 90 -21.91 -3.90 2.27
CA LEU A 90 -21.90 -2.81 1.29
C LEU A 90 -23.07 -1.86 1.54
N THR A 91 -22.81 -0.79 2.29
CA THR A 91 -23.74 0.32 2.48
C THR A 91 -23.71 1.27 1.28
N VAL A 92 -24.73 2.12 1.15
CA VAL A 92 -24.86 3.10 0.05
C VAL A 92 -23.60 3.99 -0.08
N TYR A 93 -22.91 4.26 1.03
CA TYR A 93 -21.66 5.02 1.04
C TYR A 93 -20.51 4.34 0.25
N HIS A 94 -20.41 3.01 0.28
CA HIS A 94 -19.44 2.28 -0.53
C HIS A 94 -19.75 2.44 -2.03
N LEU A 95 -21.01 2.41 -2.42
CA LEU A 95 -21.45 2.63 -3.80
C LEU A 95 -21.12 4.05 -4.30
N ILE A 96 -21.35 5.07 -3.46
CA ILE A 96 -20.98 6.47 -3.77
C ILE A 96 -19.46 6.59 -3.91
N GLY A 97 -18.70 6.04 -2.97
CA GLY A 97 -17.23 6.04 -3.02
C GLY A 97 -16.69 5.34 -4.27
N LEU A 98 -17.25 4.19 -4.62
CA LEU A 98 -16.84 3.41 -5.78
C LEU A 98 -17.16 4.14 -7.10
N THR A 99 -18.34 4.79 -7.18
CA THR A 99 -18.72 5.62 -8.32
C THR A 99 -17.79 6.82 -8.47
N LEU A 100 -17.42 7.48 -7.36
CA LEU A 100 -16.51 8.62 -7.37
C LEU A 100 -15.10 8.23 -7.82
N VAL A 101 -14.59 7.07 -7.37
CA VAL A 101 -13.32 6.52 -7.84
C VAL A 101 -13.37 6.27 -9.35
N VAL A 102 -14.40 5.59 -9.85
CA VAL A 102 -14.54 5.29 -11.29
C VAL A 102 -14.57 6.57 -12.13
N ILE A 103 -15.29 7.61 -11.68
CA ILE A 103 -15.31 8.92 -12.35
C ILE A 103 -13.91 9.56 -12.33
N GLY A 104 -13.21 9.52 -11.20
CA GLY A 104 -11.85 10.05 -11.07
C GLY A 104 -10.87 9.36 -12.02
N VAL A 105 -10.91 8.02 -12.10
CA VAL A 105 -10.08 7.24 -13.03
C VAL A 105 -10.42 7.59 -14.48
N TYR A 106 -11.71 7.68 -14.81
CA TYR A 106 -12.15 8.03 -16.16
C TYR A 106 -11.66 9.42 -16.59
N LEU A 107 -11.71 10.41 -15.70
CA LEU A 107 -11.22 11.76 -15.97
C LEU A 107 -9.69 11.80 -16.20
N ILE A 108 -8.93 11.04 -15.41
CA ILE A 108 -7.47 10.93 -15.57
C ILE A 108 -7.12 10.21 -16.86
N SER A 109 -7.82 9.11 -17.18
CA SER A 109 -7.53 8.29 -18.37
C SER A 109 -7.92 8.96 -19.69
N LYS A 110 -8.75 10.01 -19.67
CA LYS A 110 -9.16 10.75 -20.87
C LYS A 110 -8.22 11.90 -21.23
N LYS A 111 -7.16 12.10 -20.45
CA LYS A 111 -6.11 13.11 -20.68
C LYS A 111 -4.83 12.42 -21.13
#